data_AF-A0A1V5MY24-F1
#
_entry.id   AF-A0A1V5MY24-F1
#
_cell.length_a   1.000
_cell.length_b   1.000
_cell.length_c   1.000
_cell.angle_alpha   90.00
_cell.angle_beta   90.00
_cell.angle_gamma   90.00
#
_symmetry.space_group_name_H-M   'P 1'
#
loop_
_entity.id
_entity.type
_entity.pdbx_description
1 polymer ?
#
loop_
_entity_poly.entity_id
_entity_poly.type
_entity_poly.pdbx_seq_one_letter_code
_entity_poly.pdbx_strand_id
1 'polypeptide(L)'
;MSTPKDRAKRSKLERLPFIGALFLRLNQQQVFYPSALIKDKTRYFIENSQCSVGVVVNRNFTSIKKTLVVLYGEEDLFLLRYGRRLLRNNEVATLRIRDINGLLVSNEAFAKGVLTLMKEFPDRVQLCKATLMDKTYMESFSFMLISYASWNLLASRDDAPLDFIPSTLIIHKRTSRFHQG
;
A
#
# COMPACT_ATOMS: atom_id res chain seq x y z
N MET A 1 64.17 -55.66 6.45
CA MET A 1 63.61 -56.15 7.73
C MET A 1 62.75 -55.05 8.35
N SER A 2 61.61 -55.45 8.89
CA SER A 2 60.42 -54.72 9.41
C SER A 2 60.70 -53.63 10.47
N THR A 3 60.16 -52.40 10.29
CA THR A 3 59.00 -51.71 10.97
C THR A 3 59.50 -50.59 11.93
N PRO A 4 58.65 -49.71 12.52
CA PRO A 4 57.56 -48.84 12.02
C PRO A 4 57.65 -47.37 12.56
N LYS A 5 56.91 -46.38 12.01
CA LYS A 5 56.09 -45.39 12.77
C LYS A 5 55.56 -44.22 11.92
N ASP A 6 54.29 -43.91 12.19
CA ASP A 6 53.57 -42.64 12.06
C ASP A 6 54.37 -41.35 11.83
N ARG A 7 53.95 -40.54 10.84
CA ARG A 7 53.39 -39.19 11.10
C ARG A 7 52.92 -38.49 9.81
N ALA A 8 51.61 -38.32 9.73
CA ALA A 8 50.92 -37.08 9.40
C ALA A 8 51.51 -36.14 8.32
N LYS A 9 50.87 -36.12 7.15
CA LYS A 9 50.45 -34.87 6.49
C LYS A 9 48.99 -34.99 6.08
N ARG A 10 48.10 -34.84 7.07
CA ARG A 10 46.67 -34.59 6.86
C ARG A 10 46.53 -33.25 6.14
N SER A 11 45.84 -33.28 5.00
CA SER A 11 45.33 -32.13 4.29
C SER A 11 44.47 -31.27 5.23
N LYS A 12 45.00 -30.12 5.67
CA LYS A 12 44.19 -29.03 6.21
C LYS A 12 43.41 -28.40 5.06
N LEU A 13 42.26 -28.99 4.76
CA LEU A 13 41.16 -28.26 4.16
C LEU A 13 39.93 -28.54 5.02
N GLU A 14 40.00 -28.03 6.25
CA GLU A 14 38.84 -28.00 7.13
C GLU A 14 37.78 -27.10 6.50
N ARG A 15 36.61 -27.70 6.37
CA ARG A 15 35.40 -27.15 5.78
C ARG A 15 35.02 -25.88 6.53
N LEU A 16 35.16 -24.72 5.88
CA LEU A 16 34.74 -23.44 6.44
C LEU A 16 33.20 -23.38 6.50
N PRO A 17 32.58 -23.36 7.70
CA PRO A 17 31.12 -23.25 7.86
C PRO A 17 30.59 -21.84 7.49
N PHE A 18 31.49 -20.93 7.14
CA PHE A 18 31.20 -19.52 6.86
C PHE A 18 30.48 -19.28 5.53
N ILE A 19 30.67 -20.16 4.53
CA ILE A 19 30.02 -20.00 3.22
C ILE A 19 28.51 -20.24 3.35
N GLY A 20 28.09 -21.22 4.17
CA GLY A 20 26.66 -21.48 4.42
C GLY A 20 25.95 -20.31 5.13
N ALA A 21 26.60 -19.69 6.11
CA ALA A 21 26.06 -18.53 6.81
C ALA A 21 25.99 -17.27 5.93
N LEU A 22 26.95 -17.10 5.02
CA LEU A 22 26.93 -15.99 4.05
C LEU A 22 25.85 -16.18 2.98
N PHE A 23 25.65 -17.41 2.49
CA PHE A 23 24.55 -17.73 1.57
C PHE A 23 23.17 -17.57 2.21
N LEU A 24 23.02 -17.93 3.50
CA LEU A 24 21.77 -17.71 4.25
C LEU A 24 21.50 -16.22 4.52
N ARG A 25 22.54 -15.39 4.66
CA ARG A 25 22.40 -13.92 4.77
C ARG A 25 22.11 -13.23 3.44
N LEU A 26 22.61 -13.75 2.33
CA LEU A 26 22.34 -13.20 0.99
C LEU A 26 20.92 -13.55 0.49
N ASN A 27 20.34 -14.67 0.94
CA ASN A 27 18.94 -15.01 0.63
C ASN A 27 17.90 -14.30 1.52
N GLN A 28 18.32 -13.57 2.56
CA GLN A 28 17.45 -12.73 3.38
C GLN A 28 17.35 -11.29 2.87
N GLN A 29 18.18 -10.90 1.90
CA GLN A 29 18.04 -9.65 1.16
C GLN A 29 17.29 -9.89 -0.15
N GLN A 30 16.07 -10.38 -0.04
CA GLN A 30 15.04 -9.88 -0.96
C GLN A 30 14.97 -8.39 -0.67
N VAL A 31 15.67 -7.58 -1.46
CA VAL A 31 15.51 -6.12 -1.44
C VAL A 31 14.01 -5.90 -1.62
N PHE A 32 13.33 -5.61 -0.51
CA PHE A 32 11.89 -5.48 -0.43
C PHE A 32 11.58 -4.14 -1.08
N TYR A 33 11.58 -4.12 -2.42
CA TYR A 33 11.16 -2.94 -3.13
C TYR A 33 9.69 -2.69 -2.80
N PRO A 34 9.27 -1.44 -2.62
CA PRO A 34 7.87 -1.03 -2.57
C PRO A 34 6.94 -1.63 -3.64
N SER A 35 7.48 -2.05 -4.78
CA SER A 35 6.81 -2.82 -5.83
C SER A 35 6.48 -4.28 -5.44
N ALA A 36 6.91 -4.77 -4.27
CA ALA A 36 6.74 -6.15 -3.80
C ALA A 36 5.35 -6.46 -3.21
N LEU A 37 4.58 -5.43 -2.84
CA LEU A 37 3.21 -5.63 -2.35
C LEU A 37 2.27 -6.10 -3.46
N ILE A 38 2.49 -5.63 -4.70
CA ILE A 38 1.78 -6.10 -5.89
C ILE A 38 2.80 -6.84 -6.77
N LYS A 39 2.92 -8.16 -6.55
CA LYS A 39 3.74 -9.05 -7.37
C LYS A 39 3.27 -9.07 -8.83
N ASP A 40 4.14 -9.50 -9.74
CA ASP A 40 3.88 -9.50 -11.19
C ASP A 40 2.58 -10.20 -11.61
N LYS A 41 2.23 -11.31 -10.96
CA LYS A 41 0.95 -12.00 -11.22
C LYS A 41 -0.26 -11.14 -10.83
N THR A 42 -0.21 -10.46 -9.68
CA THR A 42 -1.27 -9.56 -9.23
C THR A 42 -1.37 -8.34 -10.15
N ARG A 43 -0.23 -7.77 -10.58
CA ARG A 43 -0.18 -6.70 -11.59
C ARG A 43 -0.87 -7.14 -12.88
N TYR A 44 -0.54 -8.32 -13.41
CA TYR A 44 -1.16 -8.85 -14.62
C TYR A 44 -2.69 -8.91 -14.49
N PHE A 45 -3.22 -9.43 -13.39
CA PHE A 45 -4.68 -9.47 -13.18
C PHE A 45 -5.31 -8.08 -13.07
N ILE A 46 -4.64 -7.13 -12.41
CA ILE A 46 -5.15 -5.76 -12.30
C ILE A 46 -5.24 -5.10 -13.69
N GLU A 47 -4.19 -5.22 -14.50
CA GLU A 47 -4.06 -4.50 -15.77
C GLU A 47 -4.86 -5.14 -16.93
N ASN A 48 -5.02 -6.46 -16.92
CA ASN A 48 -5.65 -7.20 -18.02
C ASN A 48 -7.12 -7.57 -17.77
N SER A 49 -7.62 -7.35 -16.54
CA SER A 49 -9.02 -7.62 -16.24
C SER A 49 -9.96 -6.67 -17.00
N GLN A 50 -11.07 -7.22 -17.49
CA GLN A 50 -12.13 -6.45 -18.13
C GLN A 50 -13.10 -5.80 -17.12
N CYS A 51 -12.84 -5.92 -15.81
CA CYS A 51 -13.64 -5.32 -14.75
C CYS A 51 -12.79 -4.47 -13.80
N SER A 52 -13.44 -3.74 -12.88
CA SER A 52 -12.71 -3.05 -11.81
C SER A 52 -12.15 -4.08 -10.83
N VAL A 53 -10.89 -3.90 -10.42
CA VAL A 53 -10.20 -4.82 -9.51
C VAL A 53 -9.89 -4.11 -8.20
N GLY A 54 -10.16 -4.79 -7.09
CA GLY A 54 -9.76 -4.36 -5.75
C GLY A 54 -8.73 -5.33 -5.17
N VAL A 55 -7.62 -4.81 -4.67
CA VAL A 55 -6.58 -5.59 -3.97
C VAL A 55 -6.49 -5.13 -2.53
N VAL A 56 -6.64 -6.06 -1.59
CA VAL A 56 -6.53 -5.78 -0.16
C VAL A 56 -5.15 -6.18 0.34
N VAL A 57 -4.40 -5.21 0.84
CA VAL A 57 -3.18 -5.42 1.64
C VAL A 57 -3.61 -5.52 3.10
N ASN A 58 -3.56 -6.72 3.66
CA ASN A 58 -3.94 -6.97 5.05
C ASN A 58 -2.77 -6.67 6.01
N ARG A 59 -2.99 -5.77 6.96
CA ARG A 59 -2.06 -5.42 8.05
C ARG A 59 -2.78 -5.62 9.39
N ASN A 60 -3.11 -6.87 9.71
CA ASN A 60 -3.89 -7.25 10.90
C ASN A 60 -5.27 -6.56 10.96
N PHE A 61 -5.97 -6.54 9.83
CA PHE A 61 -7.28 -5.95 9.70
C PHE A 61 -8.30 -6.61 10.63
N THR A 62 -9.02 -5.80 11.40
CA THR A 62 -10.09 -6.26 12.31
C THR A 62 -11.41 -5.56 12.03
N SER A 63 -11.39 -4.22 11.99
CA SER A 63 -12.57 -3.40 11.71
C SER A 63 -12.17 -2.05 11.11
N ILE A 64 -13.09 -1.42 10.39
CA ILE A 64 -12.90 -0.08 9.83
C ILE A 64 -13.42 0.96 10.83
N LYS A 65 -12.52 1.78 11.36
CA LYS A 65 -12.81 2.88 12.31
C LYS A 65 -12.38 4.25 11.75
N LYS A 66 -11.12 4.40 11.38
CA LYS A 66 -10.57 5.63 10.80
C LYS A 66 -9.94 5.30 9.46
N THR A 67 -10.52 5.84 8.40
CA THR A 67 -10.13 5.54 7.01
C THR A 67 -9.42 6.73 6.39
N LEU A 68 -8.24 6.51 5.84
CA LEU A 68 -7.54 7.47 5.00
C LEU A 68 -8.01 7.30 3.55
N VAL A 69 -8.37 8.40 2.88
CA VAL A 69 -8.63 8.43 1.44
C VAL A 69 -7.55 9.29 0.80
N VAL A 70 -6.74 8.69 -0.06
CA VAL A 70 -5.63 9.40 -0.73
C VAL A 70 -6.07 9.82 -2.13
N LEU A 71 -6.00 11.13 -2.39
CA LEU A 71 -6.26 11.75 -3.68
C LEU A 71 -4.94 12.35 -4.19
N TYR A 72 -4.46 11.84 -5.32
CA TYR A 72 -3.22 12.24 -5.98
C TYR A 72 -3.50 12.80 -7.37
N GLY A 73 -4.33 12.09 -8.16
CA GLY A 73 -4.67 12.46 -9.55
C GLY A 73 -6.18 12.55 -9.80
N GLU A 74 -6.56 13.03 -10.97
CA GLU A 74 -7.98 13.19 -11.34
C GLU A 74 -8.73 11.85 -11.40
N GLU A 75 -8.01 10.77 -11.71
CA GLU A 75 -8.52 9.41 -11.70
C GLU A 75 -9.01 8.96 -10.32
N ASP A 76 -8.64 9.65 -9.25
CA ASP A 76 -9.02 9.30 -7.87
C ASP A 76 -10.44 9.75 -7.49
N LEU A 77 -11.14 10.51 -8.34
CA LEU A 77 -12.46 11.07 -8.01
C LEU A 77 -13.46 9.99 -7.56
N PHE A 78 -13.35 8.78 -8.13
CA PHE A 78 -14.25 7.69 -7.77
C PHE A 78 -14.10 7.22 -6.32
N LEU A 79 -12.94 7.45 -5.68
CA LEU A 79 -12.70 7.05 -4.29
C LEU A 79 -13.67 7.75 -3.33
N LEU A 80 -14.11 8.98 -3.65
CA LEU A 80 -15.14 9.68 -2.87
C LEU A 80 -16.45 8.90 -2.80
N ARG A 81 -16.83 8.22 -3.91
CA ARG A 81 -18.03 7.36 -3.93
C ARG A 81 -17.86 6.12 -3.06
N TYR A 82 -16.65 5.54 -3.02
CA TYR A 82 -16.34 4.41 -2.13
C TYR A 82 -16.34 4.84 -0.67
N GLY A 83 -15.74 6.00 -0.35
CA GLY A 83 -15.80 6.60 0.98
C GLY A 83 -17.24 6.83 1.44
N ARG A 84 -18.10 7.39 0.56
CA ARG A 84 -19.53 7.54 0.84
C ARG A 84 -20.20 6.22 1.20
N ARG A 85 -19.98 5.18 0.40
CA ARG A 85 -20.59 3.86 0.62
C ARG A 85 -20.08 3.20 1.90
N LEU A 86 -18.81 3.38 2.22
CA LEU A 86 -18.22 2.93 3.48
C LEU A 86 -18.92 3.59 4.68
N LEU A 87 -19.10 4.91 4.67
CA LEU A 87 -19.77 5.64 5.75
C LEU A 87 -21.26 5.28 5.93
N ARG A 88 -21.95 4.97 4.83
CA ARG A 88 -23.36 4.51 4.86
C ARG A 88 -23.52 3.12 5.47
N ASN A 89 -22.54 2.25 5.28
CA ASN A 89 -22.59 0.86 5.72
C ASN A 89 -21.87 0.63 7.06
N ASN A 90 -21.26 1.67 7.63
CA ASN A 90 -20.53 1.59 8.89
C ASN A 90 -20.71 2.90 9.67
N GLU A 91 -21.50 2.83 10.74
CA GLU A 91 -21.87 3.99 11.57
C GLU A 91 -20.67 4.58 12.33
N VAL A 92 -19.71 3.74 12.72
CA VAL A 92 -18.54 4.13 13.51
C VAL A 92 -17.40 4.69 12.64
N ALA A 93 -17.38 4.33 11.36
CA ALA A 93 -16.30 4.74 10.47
C ALA A 93 -16.23 6.27 10.28
N THR A 94 -15.01 6.78 10.23
CA THR A 94 -14.67 8.16 9.86
C THR A 94 -13.74 8.18 8.66
N LEU A 95 -13.81 9.24 7.86
CA LEU A 95 -12.93 9.51 6.74
C LEU A 95 -11.99 10.69 7.04
N ARG A 96 -10.73 10.52 6.67
CA ARG A 96 -9.77 11.60 6.48
C ARG A 96 -9.33 11.62 5.04
N ILE A 97 -9.53 12.75 4.37
CA ILE A 97 -9.20 12.90 2.95
C ILE A 97 -7.87 13.64 2.84
N ARG A 98 -6.89 13.02 2.21
CA ARG A 98 -5.59 13.61 1.90
C ARG A 98 -5.56 13.98 0.42
N ASP A 99 -5.60 15.27 0.17
CA ASP A 99 -5.35 15.85 -1.15
C ASP A 99 -3.86 16.18 -1.28
N ILE A 100 -3.16 15.47 -2.16
CA ILE A 100 -1.71 15.59 -2.30
C ILE A 100 -1.33 16.74 -3.23
N ASN A 101 -2.08 16.95 -4.31
CA ASN A 101 -1.76 17.88 -5.39
C ASN A 101 -2.73 19.06 -5.50
N GLY A 102 -3.58 19.29 -4.50
CA GLY A 102 -4.51 20.42 -4.48
C GLY A 102 -5.70 20.25 -5.45
N LEU A 103 -6.15 19.01 -5.68
CA LEU A 103 -7.29 18.68 -6.53
C LEU A 103 -8.58 19.37 -6.10
N LEU A 104 -8.75 19.66 -4.80
CA LEU A 104 -9.91 20.39 -4.30
C LEU A 104 -9.91 21.86 -4.72
N VAL A 105 -8.75 22.44 -5.04
CA VAL A 105 -8.62 23.81 -5.54
C VAL A 105 -8.67 23.84 -7.06
N SER A 106 -8.01 22.88 -7.72
CA SER A 106 -7.88 22.86 -9.17
C SER A 106 -9.08 22.24 -9.90
N ASN A 107 -9.90 21.42 -9.24
CA ASN A 107 -10.97 20.66 -9.90
C ASN A 107 -12.30 20.72 -9.11
N GLU A 108 -13.32 21.34 -9.71
CA GLU A 108 -14.64 21.55 -9.10
C GLU A 108 -15.34 20.23 -8.70
N ALA A 109 -15.14 19.16 -9.48
CA ALA A 109 -15.79 17.88 -9.19
C ALA A 109 -15.31 17.28 -7.85
N PHE A 110 -14.03 17.46 -7.54
CA PHE A 110 -13.47 17.07 -6.24
C PHE A 110 -14.00 17.95 -5.12
N ALA A 111 -13.96 19.28 -5.29
CA ALA A 111 -14.48 20.22 -4.31
C ALA A 111 -15.94 19.91 -3.96
N LYS A 112 -16.80 19.77 -4.97
CA LYS A 112 -18.21 19.42 -4.82
C LYS A 112 -18.40 18.05 -4.19
N GLY A 113 -17.62 17.06 -4.59
CA GLY A 113 -17.68 15.70 -4.04
C GLY A 113 -17.35 15.67 -2.54
N VAL A 114 -16.29 16.36 -2.12
CA VAL A 114 -15.91 16.45 -0.70
C VAL A 114 -16.91 17.26 0.11
N LEU A 115 -17.37 18.41 -0.40
CA LEU A 115 -18.40 19.21 0.26
C LEU A 115 -19.71 18.42 0.46
N THR A 116 -20.10 17.62 -0.54
CA THR A 116 -21.27 16.73 -0.44
C THR A 116 -21.09 15.70 0.67
N LEU A 117 -19.91 15.07 0.76
CA LEU A 117 -19.58 14.13 1.83
C LEU A 117 -19.62 14.78 3.21
N MET A 118 -19.05 15.97 3.36
CA MET A 118 -19.04 16.70 4.63
C MET A 118 -20.44 17.14 5.05
N LYS A 119 -21.30 17.50 4.09
CA LYS A 119 -22.70 17.83 4.37
C LYS A 119 -23.54 16.62 4.76
N GLU A 120 -23.32 15.47 4.11
CA GLU A 120 -24.04 14.22 4.45
C GLU A 120 -23.55 13.60 5.76
N PHE A 121 -22.27 13.82 6.10
CA PHE A 121 -21.62 13.25 7.28
C PHE A 121 -20.82 14.31 8.04
N PRO A 122 -21.50 15.32 8.62
CA PRO A 122 -20.85 16.29 9.51
C PRO A 122 -20.15 15.49 10.63
N ASP A 123 -18.95 15.88 11.03
CA ASP A 123 -18.10 15.22 12.03
C ASP A 123 -17.39 13.92 11.62
N ARG A 124 -17.93 13.15 10.66
CA ARG A 124 -17.28 11.90 10.20
C ARG A 124 -16.34 12.08 9.01
N VAL A 125 -16.34 13.24 8.35
CA VAL A 125 -15.44 13.54 7.21
C VAL A 125 -14.61 14.78 7.51
N GLN A 126 -13.29 14.68 7.39
CA GLN A 126 -12.39 15.83 7.54
C GLN A 126 -11.24 15.78 6.53
N LEU A 127 -10.72 16.95 6.15
CA LEU A 127 -9.50 17.06 5.35
C LEU A 127 -8.26 16.94 6.23
N CYS A 128 -7.26 16.20 5.75
CA CYS A 128 -5.95 16.15 6.38
C CYS A 128 -5.26 17.51 6.21
N LYS A 129 -4.70 18.05 7.29
CA LYS A 129 -3.76 19.18 7.20
C LYS A 129 -2.46 18.69 6.55
N ALA A 130 -1.81 19.54 5.76
CA ALA A 130 -0.63 19.19 4.96
C ALA A 130 0.57 18.68 5.78
N THR A 131 0.59 18.94 7.09
CA THR A 131 1.65 18.57 8.03
C THR A 131 1.92 17.06 8.05
N LEU A 132 3.20 16.72 8.13
CA LEU A 132 3.84 15.45 7.82
C LEU A 132 3.09 14.19 8.26
N MET A 133 3.06 13.21 7.36
CA MET A 133 2.57 11.85 7.60
C MET A 133 3.60 11.08 8.45
N ASP A 134 3.74 11.45 9.71
CA ASP A 134 4.56 10.67 10.62
C ASP A 134 3.96 9.29 10.87
N LYS A 135 4.80 8.38 11.36
CA LYS A 135 4.42 6.99 11.65
C LYS A 135 3.19 6.92 12.56
N THR A 136 3.18 7.72 13.62
CA THR A 136 2.08 7.77 14.61
C THR A 136 0.75 8.15 13.95
N TYR A 137 0.77 9.11 13.03
CA TYR A 137 -0.40 9.53 12.28
C TYR A 137 -0.91 8.40 11.37
N MET A 138 -0.01 7.73 10.64
CA MET A 138 -0.36 6.59 9.78
C MET A 138 -0.95 5.42 10.57
N GLU A 139 -0.35 5.07 11.70
CA GLU A 139 -0.80 3.99 12.59
C GLU A 139 -2.16 4.31 13.25
N SER A 140 -2.56 5.59 13.31
CA SER A 140 -3.89 5.97 13.80
C SER A 140 -5.03 5.56 12.87
N PHE A 141 -4.73 5.21 11.61
CA PHE A 141 -5.70 4.72 10.65
C PHE A 141 -5.87 3.22 10.76
N SER A 142 -7.11 2.74 10.66
CA SER A 142 -7.40 1.31 10.56
C SER A 142 -7.47 0.84 9.11
N PHE A 143 -7.71 1.77 8.18
CA PHE A 143 -7.95 1.44 6.78
C PHE A 143 -7.48 2.57 5.83
N MET A 144 -7.09 2.23 4.60
CA MET A 144 -6.79 3.19 3.54
C MET A 144 -7.47 2.82 2.22
N LEU A 145 -8.01 3.83 1.54
CA LEU A 145 -8.51 3.78 0.17
C LEU A 145 -7.55 4.56 -0.73
N ILE A 146 -7.06 3.91 -1.78
CA ILE A 146 -6.16 4.51 -2.77
C ILE A 146 -6.41 3.86 -4.13
N SER A 147 -6.23 4.60 -5.22
CA SER A 147 -6.30 4.01 -6.55
C SER A 147 -5.02 3.24 -6.87
N TYR A 148 -5.10 2.35 -7.86
CA TYR A 148 -3.94 1.64 -8.35
C TYR A 148 -2.85 2.58 -8.94
N ALA A 149 -3.26 3.64 -9.65
CA ALA A 149 -2.34 4.62 -10.22
C ALA A 149 -1.58 5.37 -9.11
N SER A 150 -2.31 5.91 -8.13
CA SER A 150 -1.75 6.63 -6.99
C SER A 150 -0.90 5.74 -6.09
N TRP A 151 -1.28 4.46 -5.95
CA TRP A 151 -0.47 3.47 -5.24
C TRP A 151 0.89 3.24 -5.93
N ASN A 152 0.92 3.09 -7.26
CA ASN A 152 2.17 2.90 -7.99
C ASN A 152 3.11 4.10 -7.84
N LEU A 153 2.55 5.32 -7.88
CA LEU A 153 3.32 6.55 -7.63
C LEU A 153 3.85 6.61 -6.19
N LEU A 154 3.00 6.34 -5.19
CA LEU A 154 3.41 6.33 -3.79
C LEU A 154 4.48 5.28 -3.52
N ALA A 155 4.29 4.06 -4.02
CA ALA A 155 5.23 2.97 -3.84
C ALA A 155 6.55 3.23 -4.59
N SER A 156 6.57 3.93 -5.71
CA SER A 156 7.82 4.21 -6.42
C SER A 156 8.80 5.13 -5.67
N ARG A 157 8.38 5.76 -4.56
CA ARG A 157 9.21 6.69 -3.80
C ARG A 157 10.08 5.97 -2.77
N ASP A 158 11.33 6.40 -2.66
CA ASP A 158 12.28 5.87 -1.66
C ASP A 158 11.86 6.18 -0.21
N ASP A 159 11.11 7.27 -0.01
CA ASP A 159 10.62 7.73 1.30
C ASP A 159 9.20 7.22 1.64
N ALA A 160 8.66 6.27 0.87
CA ALA A 160 7.31 5.80 1.05
C ALA A 160 7.14 5.08 2.41
N PRO A 161 6.17 5.46 3.26
CA PRO A 161 6.00 4.90 4.60
C PRO A 161 5.30 3.52 4.58
N LEU A 162 5.70 2.62 3.67
CA LEU A 162 4.99 1.36 3.39
C LEU A 162 4.99 0.37 4.55
N ASP A 163 5.91 0.50 5.49
CA ASP A 163 5.96 -0.33 6.69
C ASP A 163 4.86 -0.01 7.69
N PHE A 164 4.33 1.22 7.66
CA PHE A 164 3.39 1.73 8.66
C PHE A 164 2.04 2.12 8.06
N ILE A 165 1.79 1.80 6.79
CA ILE A 165 0.45 1.99 6.20
C ILE A 165 -0.57 1.09 6.92
N PRO A 166 -1.81 1.55 7.06
CA PRO A 166 -2.89 0.69 7.54
C PRO A 166 -3.24 -0.39 6.53
N SER A 167 -4.17 -1.28 6.89
CA SER A 167 -4.77 -2.20 5.91
C SER A 167 -5.35 -1.40 4.75
N THR A 168 -5.02 -1.76 3.52
CA THR A 168 -5.24 -0.89 2.36
C THR A 168 -6.05 -1.61 1.30
N LEU A 169 -7.09 -0.96 0.78
CA LEU A 169 -7.78 -1.36 -0.43
C LEU A 169 -7.31 -0.50 -1.59
N ILE A 170 -6.56 -1.13 -2.49
CA ILE A 170 -6.05 -0.56 -3.73
C ILE A 170 -7.06 -0.86 -4.83
N ILE A 171 -7.58 0.17 -5.49
CA ILE A 171 -8.66 -0.01 -6.48
C ILE A 171 -8.19 0.43 -7.87
N HIS A 172 -8.21 -0.50 -8.81
CA HIS A 172 -8.15 -0.18 -10.23
C HIS A 172 -9.56 -0.09 -10.77
N LYS A 173 -10.06 1.14 -10.95
CA LYS A 173 -11.40 1.35 -11.50
C LYS A 173 -11.34 1.30 -13.03
N ARG A 174 -12.10 0.40 -13.62
CA ARG A 174 -12.38 0.39 -15.06
C ARG A 174 -13.31 1.55 -15.39
N THR A 175 -12.97 2.36 -16.39
CA THR A 175 -13.91 3.31 -16.99
C THR A 175 -15.03 2.51 -17.66
N SER A 176 -16.26 2.72 -17.19
CA SER A 176 -17.43 2.06 -17.78
C SER A 176 -17.69 2.66 -19.17
N ARG A 177 -17.77 1.81 -20.19
CA ARG A 177 -18.15 2.22 -21.56
C ARG A 177 -19.61 2.68 -21.68
N PHE A 178 -20.41 2.52 -20.62
CA PHE A 178 -21.84 2.83 -20.61
C PHE A 178 -22.19 4.23 -20.06
N HIS A 179 -21.22 5.13 -19.91
CA HIS A 179 -21.45 6.52 -19.44
C HIS A 179 -21.07 7.58 -20.49
N GLN A 180 -20.90 7.19 -21.76
CA GLN A 180 -20.84 8.11 -22.89
C GLN A 180 -22.13 7.93 -23.70
N GLY A 181 -23.18 8.65 -23.30
CA GLY A 181 -24.49 8.68 -23.93
C GLY A 181 -25.27 9.87 -23.43
#